data_AF-A0A7W0XX61-F1
#
_entry.id   AF-A0A7W0XX61-F1
#
_cell.length_a   1.000
_cell.length_b   1.000
_cell.length_c   1.000
_cell.angle_alpha   90.00
_cell.angle_beta   90.00
_cell.angle_gamma   90.00
#
_symmetry.space_group_name_H-M   'P 1'
#
loop_
_entity.id
_entity.type
_entity.pdbx_description
1 polymer ?
#
loop_
_entity_poly.entity_id
_entity_poly.type
_entity_poly.pdbx_seq_one_letter_code
_entity_poly.pdbx_strand_id
1 'polypeptide(L)'
;ALALFGATIPLLGGLRVLTRTGGLARCLPFSAASIKLASVTVPAIVVAGWALATTPAYLGFGEGAVDRTIPDAFLMSVATSAAGLLGAIRWTQAKGVDFGAPMISTQAGAFPPGLMTNLFRGFDVCLLITAPMLLGFSPFWSLIIAAIAAMILLNSMDAETLRAKQAEQQKVLAAQKKQREADALAAKQRKR
;
A
#
# COMPACT_ATOMS: atom_id res chain seq x y z
N ALA A 1 8.51 -10.71 11.17
CA ALA A 1 7.79 -9.83 10.23
C ALA A 1 6.81 -10.62 9.36
N LEU A 2 7.26 -11.67 8.65
CA LEU A 2 6.41 -12.40 7.69
C LEU A 2 5.15 -13.05 8.30
N ALA A 3 5.24 -13.59 9.51
CA ALA A 3 4.07 -14.12 10.21
C ALA A 3 2.98 -13.05 10.41
N LEU A 4 3.36 -11.87 10.92
CA LEU A 4 2.44 -10.76 11.10
C LEU A 4 1.96 -10.19 9.77
N PHE A 5 2.82 -10.12 8.76
CA PHE A 5 2.45 -9.76 7.39
C PHE A 5 1.29 -10.65 6.89
N GLY A 6 1.44 -11.97 6.95
CA GLY A 6 0.40 -12.92 6.55
C GLY A 6 -0.89 -12.77 7.36
N ALA A 7 -0.77 -12.64 8.69
CA ALA A 7 -1.91 -12.50 9.59
C ALA A 7 -2.68 -11.17 9.41
N THR A 8 -2.01 -10.11 8.97
CA THR A 8 -2.61 -8.77 8.82
C THR A 8 -3.34 -8.59 7.50
N ILE A 9 -2.99 -9.34 6.44
CA ILE A 9 -3.64 -9.27 5.13
C ILE A 9 -5.18 -9.41 5.21
N PRO A 10 -5.77 -10.39 5.91
CA PRO A 10 -7.24 -10.51 5.98
C PRO A 10 -7.89 -9.34 6.72
N LEU A 11 -7.21 -8.72 7.69
CA LEU A 11 -7.71 -7.55 8.43
C LEU A 11 -7.78 -6.29 7.55
N LEU A 12 -7.02 -6.25 6.46
CA LEU A 12 -6.99 -5.14 5.50
C LEU A 12 -7.98 -5.35 4.32
N GLY A 13 -8.98 -6.21 4.48
CA GLY A 13 -10.00 -6.48 3.45
C GLY A 13 -10.75 -5.22 2.99
N GLY A 14 -11.14 -4.35 3.92
CA GLY A 14 -11.79 -3.07 3.60
C GLY A 14 -10.91 -2.17 2.74
N LEU A 15 -9.62 -2.07 3.07
CA LEU A 15 -8.64 -1.32 2.29
C LEU A 15 -8.49 -1.88 0.86
N ARG A 16 -8.46 -3.21 0.71
CA ARG A 16 -8.42 -3.88 -0.60
C ARG A 16 -9.65 -3.56 -1.45
N VAL A 17 -10.84 -3.53 -0.85
CA VAL A 17 -12.07 -3.16 -1.57
C VAL A 17 -11.96 -1.71 -2.01
N LEU A 18 -11.64 -0.79 -1.11
CA LEU A 18 -11.54 0.64 -1.41
C LEU A 18 -10.52 0.98 -2.50
N THR A 19 -9.46 0.19 -2.66
CA THR A 19 -8.48 0.39 -3.74
C THR A 19 -8.86 -0.25 -5.06
N ARG A 20 -9.67 -1.31 -5.06
CA ARG A 20 -10.11 -1.98 -6.28
C ARG A 20 -11.44 -1.45 -6.81
N THR A 21 -12.32 -0.93 -5.95
CA THR A 21 -13.65 -0.44 -6.29
C THR A 21 -13.86 0.99 -5.81
N GLY A 22 -13.48 1.96 -6.66
CA GLY A 22 -13.61 3.38 -6.34
C GLY A 22 -15.04 3.86 -6.10
N GLY A 23 -16.07 3.12 -6.56
CA GLY A 23 -17.48 3.46 -6.39
C GLY A 23 -17.94 3.44 -4.93
N LEU A 24 -17.46 2.51 -4.12
CA LEU A 24 -17.86 2.40 -2.72
C LEU A 24 -17.40 3.61 -1.89
N ALA A 25 -16.21 4.13 -2.18
CA ALA A 25 -15.69 5.33 -1.52
C ALA A 25 -16.54 6.58 -1.81
N ARG A 26 -17.27 6.62 -2.94
CA ARG A 26 -18.17 7.73 -3.30
C ARG A 26 -19.48 7.73 -2.51
N CYS A 27 -19.84 6.61 -1.89
CA CYS A 27 -21.05 6.49 -1.06
C CYS A 27 -20.84 7.05 0.36
N LEU A 28 -19.60 7.35 0.76
CA LEU A 28 -19.26 7.81 2.10
C LEU A 28 -19.03 9.34 2.09
N PRO A 29 -19.55 10.09 3.09
CA PRO A 29 -19.42 11.54 3.17
C PRO A 29 -18.02 11.98 3.70
N PHE A 30 -16.97 11.25 3.35
CA PHE A 30 -15.61 11.49 3.83
C PHE A 30 -14.61 11.47 2.67
N SER A 31 -13.43 12.06 2.89
CA SER A 31 -12.36 11.97 1.92
C SER A 31 -11.87 10.51 1.78
N ALA A 32 -11.49 10.11 0.57
CA ALA A 32 -10.93 8.77 0.33
C ALA A 32 -9.67 8.50 1.17
N ALA A 33 -8.89 9.53 1.48
CA ALA A 33 -7.74 9.46 2.37
C ALA A 33 -8.17 9.04 3.79
N SER A 34 -9.16 9.73 4.35
CA SER A 34 -9.70 9.46 5.68
C SER A 34 -10.28 8.05 5.78
N ILE A 35 -11.04 7.62 4.77
CA ILE A 35 -11.66 6.28 4.76
C ILE A 35 -10.60 5.19 4.72
N LYS A 36 -9.58 5.36 3.86
CA LYS A 36 -8.51 4.37 3.76
C LYS A 36 -7.61 4.37 5.02
N LEU A 37 -7.35 5.53 5.63
CA LEU A 37 -6.61 5.62 6.90
C LEU A 37 -7.40 4.96 8.05
N ALA A 38 -8.71 5.19 8.13
CA ALA A 38 -9.58 4.53 9.09
C ALA A 38 -9.54 3.00 8.92
N SER A 39 -9.50 2.52 7.67
CA SER A 39 -9.39 1.08 7.35
C SER A 39 -8.06 0.46 7.80
N VAL A 40 -7.00 1.26 7.96
CA VAL A 40 -5.69 0.82 8.46
C VAL A 40 -5.62 0.91 9.99
N THR A 41 -6.42 1.77 10.62
CA THR A 41 -6.33 2.08 12.05
C THR A 41 -6.61 0.87 12.93
N VAL A 42 -7.68 0.11 12.65
CA VAL A 42 -8.03 -1.08 13.44
C VAL A 42 -6.93 -2.17 13.35
N PRO A 43 -6.45 -2.56 12.15
CA PRO A 43 -5.29 -3.45 12.04
C PRO A 43 -4.04 -2.92 12.75
N ALA A 44 -3.78 -1.61 12.71
CA ALA A 44 -2.63 -1.01 13.38
C ALA A 44 -2.69 -1.16 14.91
N ILE A 45 -3.87 -1.07 15.52
CA ILE A 45 -4.07 -1.30 16.96
C ILE A 45 -3.77 -2.77 17.31
N VAL A 46 -4.27 -3.71 16.51
CA VAL A 46 -3.97 -5.15 16.69
C VAL A 46 -2.47 -5.42 16.59
N VAL A 47 -1.80 -4.80 15.61
CA VAL A 47 -0.35 -4.87 15.42
C VAL A 47 0.42 -4.26 16.60
N ALA A 48 -0.06 -3.16 17.18
CA ALA A 48 0.55 -2.57 18.37
C ALA A 48 0.46 -3.52 19.58
N GLY A 49 -0.69 -4.18 19.77
CA GLY A 49 -0.84 -5.24 20.78
C GLY A 49 0.12 -6.41 20.55
N TRP A 50 0.29 -6.82 19.28
CA TRP A 50 1.26 -7.85 18.90
C TRP A 50 2.71 -7.45 19.19
N ALA A 51 3.09 -6.20 18.94
CA ALA A 51 4.43 -5.70 19.24
C ALA A 51 4.74 -5.79 20.75
N LEU A 52 3.78 -5.45 21.60
CA LEU A 52 3.92 -5.61 23.04
C LEU A 52 4.07 -7.10 23.42
N ALA A 53 3.18 -7.94 22.91
CA ALA A 53 3.17 -9.37 23.21
C ALA A 53 4.44 -10.12 22.75
N THR A 54 5.09 -9.65 21.68
CA THR A 54 6.30 -10.29 21.12
C THR A 54 7.61 -9.71 21.64
N THR A 55 7.59 -8.63 22.43
CA THR A 55 8.81 -8.05 23.03
C THR A 55 9.64 -9.07 23.83
N PRO A 56 9.04 -9.95 24.66
CA PRO A 56 9.81 -10.96 25.42
C PRO A 56 10.61 -11.93 24.53
N ALA A 57 10.14 -12.22 23.31
CA ALA A 57 10.84 -13.10 22.40
C ALA A 57 12.20 -12.53 21.93
N TYR A 58 12.38 -11.20 22.01
CA TYR A 58 13.63 -10.53 21.64
C TYR A 58 14.61 -10.36 22.80
N LEU A 59 14.22 -10.71 24.03
CA LEU A 59 15.06 -10.55 25.23
C LEU A 59 16.11 -11.65 25.41
N GLY A 60 16.04 -12.75 24.67
CA GLY A 60 17.01 -13.84 24.82
C GLY A 60 16.43 -15.16 25.35
N PHE A 61 15.13 -15.41 25.20
CA PHE A 61 14.52 -16.66 25.67
C PHE A 61 14.87 -17.83 24.72
N GLY A 62 15.93 -18.60 25.02
CA GLY A 62 16.29 -19.83 24.31
C GLY A 62 17.79 -20.00 24.06
N GLU A 63 18.21 -21.23 23.76
CA GLU A 63 19.62 -21.55 23.46
C GLU A 63 20.02 -20.92 22.10
N GLY A 64 21.09 -20.12 22.10
CA GLY A 64 21.54 -19.36 20.92
C GLY A 64 20.85 -18.00 20.71
N ALA A 65 20.00 -17.55 21.64
CA ALA A 65 19.39 -16.24 21.56
C ALA A 65 20.39 -15.14 21.95
N VAL A 66 20.40 -14.04 21.19
CA VAL A 66 21.20 -12.86 21.52
C VAL A 66 20.49 -12.08 22.61
N ASP A 67 21.11 -11.99 23.78
CA ASP A 67 20.62 -11.15 24.88
C ASP A 67 20.61 -9.68 24.46
N ARG A 68 19.48 -9.02 24.71
CA ARG A 68 19.28 -7.61 24.38
C ARG A 68 18.73 -6.87 25.58
N THR A 69 19.04 -5.58 25.64
CA THR A 69 18.41 -4.70 26.62
C THR A 69 16.90 -4.62 26.38
N ILE A 70 16.13 -4.35 27.45
CA ILE A 70 14.67 -4.20 27.34
C ILE A 70 14.27 -3.15 26.28
N PRO A 71 14.90 -1.95 26.25
CA PRO A 71 14.61 -0.97 25.21
C PRO A 71 14.89 -1.48 23.79
N ASP A 72 16.04 -2.14 23.56
CA ASP A 72 16.38 -2.65 22.23
C ASP A 72 15.43 -3.77 21.78
N ALA A 73 15.07 -4.68 22.69
CA ALA A 73 14.10 -5.74 22.41
C ALA A 73 12.71 -5.18 22.05
N PHE A 74 12.29 -4.12 22.74
CA PHE A 74 11.06 -3.41 22.42
C PHE A 74 11.13 -2.75 21.03
N LEU A 75 12.21 -2.03 20.72
CA LEU A 75 12.41 -1.40 19.41
C LEU A 75 12.46 -2.44 18.27
N MET A 76 13.12 -3.58 18.49
CA MET A 76 13.12 -4.71 17.55
C MET A 76 11.71 -5.23 17.27
N SER A 77 10.92 -5.39 18.32
CA SER A 77 9.53 -5.85 18.21
C SER A 77 8.66 -4.85 17.45
N VAL A 78 8.77 -3.55 17.77
CA VAL A 78 8.04 -2.48 17.07
C VAL A 78 8.44 -2.42 15.60
N ALA A 79 9.74 -2.45 15.29
CA ALA A 79 10.23 -2.42 13.91
C ALA A 79 9.77 -3.65 13.11
N THR A 80 9.82 -4.84 13.73
CA THR A 80 9.34 -6.08 13.10
C THR A 80 7.84 -6.05 12.84
N SER A 81 7.09 -5.48 13.77
CA SER A 81 5.63 -5.38 13.67
C SER A 81 5.21 -4.34 12.63
N ALA A 82 5.88 -3.19 12.59
CA ALA A 82 5.73 -2.17 11.56
C ALA A 82 6.05 -2.72 10.17
N ALA A 83 7.12 -3.52 10.03
CA ALA A 83 7.46 -4.18 8.77
C ALA A 83 6.33 -5.08 8.26
N GLY A 84 5.73 -5.87 9.15
CA GLY A 84 4.60 -6.75 8.82
C GLY A 84 3.37 -5.97 8.33
N LEU A 85 2.98 -4.92 9.07
CA LEU A 85 1.84 -4.08 8.71
C LEU A 85 2.06 -3.33 7.39
N LEU A 86 3.21 -2.67 7.21
CA LEU A 86 3.50 -1.89 6.01
C LEU A 86 3.65 -2.79 4.77
N GLY A 87 4.22 -3.98 4.94
CA GLY A 87 4.22 -5.01 3.90
C GLY A 87 2.79 -5.40 3.51
N ALA A 88 1.91 -5.62 4.49
CA ALA A 88 0.52 -6.03 4.24
C ALA A 88 -0.30 -4.92 3.58
N ILE A 89 -0.07 -3.66 3.97
CA ILE A 89 -0.63 -2.49 3.29
C ILE A 89 -0.16 -2.49 1.83
N ARG A 90 1.14 -2.57 1.56
CA ARG A 90 1.65 -2.59 0.18
C ARG A 90 1.08 -3.74 -0.66
N TRP A 91 0.94 -4.93 -0.07
CA TRP A 91 0.32 -6.09 -0.70
C TRP A 91 -1.14 -5.82 -1.07
N THR A 92 -1.92 -5.27 -0.15
CA THR A 92 -3.35 -4.99 -0.38
C THR A 92 -3.59 -3.84 -1.37
N GLN A 93 -2.70 -2.86 -1.43
CA GLN A 93 -2.74 -1.78 -2.43
C GLN A 93 -2.30 -2.26 -3.83
N ALA A 94 -1.74 -3.46 -3.95
CA ALA A 94 -1.99 -4.43 -5.03
C ALA A 94 -2.86 -4.03 -6.25
N LYS A 95 -2.38 -3.25 -7.24
CA LYS A 95 -3.11 -3.12 -8.51
C LYS A 95 -3.17 -4.48 -9.20
N GLY A 96 -4.35 -4.84 -9.73
CA GLY A 96 -4.53 -6.08 -10.47
C GLY A 96 -3.61 -6.18 -11.68
N VAL A 97 -3.34 -7.41 -12.11
CA VAL A 97 -2.57 -7.68 -13.32
C VAL A 97 -3.41 -7.28 -14.53
N ASP A 98 -2.82 -6.53 -15.47
CA ASP A 98 -3.49 -6.10 -16.70
C ASP A 98 -3.21 -7.10 -17.81
N PHE A 99 -4.23 -7.88 -18.18
CA PHE A 99 -4.16 -8.86 -19.26
C PHE A 99 -4.46 -8.26 -20.64
N GLY A 100 -4.92 -7.00 -20.71
CA GLY A 100 -5.18 -6.30 -21.97
C GLY A 100 -3.99 -5.52 -22.51
N ALA A 101 -2.98 -5.27 -21.67
CA ALA A 101 -1.72 -4.64 -22.07
C ALA A 101 -0.81 -5.62 -22.85
N PRO A 102 0.09 -5.13 -23.73
CA PRO A 102 1.02 -5.98 -24.48
C PRO A 102 1.81 -6.91 -23.56
N MET A 103 1.72 -8.22 -23.81
CA MET A 103 2.40 -9.23 -22.97
C MET A 103 3.91 -9.18 -23.14
N ILE A 104 4.63 -9.42 -22.05
CA ILE A 104 6.09 -9.49 -22.05
C ILE A 104 6.48 -10.94 -22.36
N SER A 105 7.24 -11.12 -23.44
CA SER A 105 7.79 -12.43 -23.80
C SER A 105 8.97 -12.77 -22.90
N THR A 106 8.90 -13.91 -22.21
CA THR A 106 10.00 -14.46 -21.41
C THR A 106 10.34 -15.87 -21.88
N GLN A 107 11.48 -16.40 -21.45
CA GLN A 107 11.92 -17.77 -21.79
C GLN A 107 10.93 -18.85 -21.32
N ALA A 108 10.11 -18.57 -20.30
CA ALA A 108 9.08 -19.47 -19.77
C ALA A 108 7.69 -19.24 -20.39
N GLY A 109 7.57 -18.36 -21.39
CA GLY A 109 6.31 -17.99 -22.04
C GLY A 109 5.94 -16.52 -21.87
N ALA A 110 4.83 -16.12 -22.50
CA ALA A 110 4.30 -14.77 -22.40
C ALA A 110 3.53 -14.61 -21.09
N PHE A 111 3.88 -13.58 -20.31
CA PHE A 111 3.14 -13.22 -19.11
C PHE A 111 2.68 -11.76 -19.15
N PRO A 112 1.50 -11.45 -18.59
CA PRO A 112 0.99 -10.09 -18.53
C PRO A 112 1.89 -9.19 -17.67
N PRO A 113 2.03 -7.91 -18.05
CA PRO A 113 2.83 -6.96 -17.29
C PRO A 113 2.29 -6.82 -15.85
N GLY A 114 3.21 -6.82 -14.89
CA GLY A 114 2.90 -6.66 -13.47
C GLY A 114 2.64 -7.95 -12.69
N LEU A 115 2.52 -9.11 -13.35
CA LEU A 115 2.37 -10.40 -12.65
C LEU A 115 3.59 -10.71 -11.75
N MET A 116 4.79 -10.63 -12.33
CA MET A 116 6.05 -10.93 -11.62
C MET A 116 6.32 -9.95 -10.48
N THR A 117 6.08 -8.65 -10.69
CA THR A 117 6.34 -7.63 -9.67
C THR A 117 5.30 -7.65 -8.56
N ASN A 118 4.07 -8.05 -8.84
CA ASN A 118 3.03 -8.22 -7.82
C ASN A 118 3.28 -9.44 -6.92
N LEU A 119 4.00 -10.47 -7.38
CA LEU A 119 4.32 -11.64 -6.57
C LEU A 119 5.17 -11.29 -5.34
N PHE A 120 6.12 -10.37 -5.50
CA PHE A 120 7.05 -9.96 -4.43
C PHE A 120 6.56 -8.75 -3.61
N ARG A 121 5.37 -8.24 -3.93
CA ARG A 121 4.91 -6.94 -3.44
C ARG A 121 4.44 -6.99 -2.00
N GLY A 122 5.14 -6.33 -1.10
CA GLY A 122 4.91 -6.39 0.35
C GLY A 122 6.00 -7.17 1.07
N PHE A 123 6.53 -8.23 0.44
CA PHE A 123 7.75 -8.91 0.91
C PHE A 123 8.96 -7.98 0.80
N ASP A 124 9.04 -7.22 -0.29
CA ASP A 124 10.06 -6.19 -0.49
C ASP A 124 10.12 -5.19 0.67
N VAL A 125 8.98 -4.68 1.13
CA VAL A 125 8.91 -3.76 2.29
C VAL A 125 9.26 -4.44 3.59
N CYS A 126 8.79 -5.67 3.81
CA CYS A 126 9.16 -6.44 5.00
C CYS A 126 10.68 -6.57 5.09
N LEU A 127 11.31 -7.02 4.00
CA LEU A 127 12.74 -7.28 3.93
C LEU A 127 13.55 -5.99 4.06
N LEU A 128 13.14 -4.92 3.37
CA LEU A 128 13.80 -3.61 3.45
C LEU A 128 13.82 -3.06 4.88
N ILE A 129 12.69 -3.14 5.60
CA ILE A 129 12.60 -2.65 6.98
C ILE A 129 13.40 -3.54 7.92
N THR A 130 13.35 -4.87 7.76
CA THR A 130 14.08 -5.77 8.66
C THR A 130 15.57 -5.90 8.36
N ALA A 131 16.03 -5.47 7.17
CA ALA A 131 17.41 -5.68 6.73
C ALA A 131 18.47 -5.13 7.70
N PRO A 132 18.38 -3.90 8.24
CA PRO A 132 19.38 -3.41 9.20
C PRO A 132 19.49 -4.32 10.43
N MET A 133 18.36 -4.73 11.00
CA MET A 133 18.33 -5.63 12.16
C MET A 133 18.90 -7.02 11.84
N LEU A 134 18.65 -7.56 10.65
CA LEU A 134 19.20 -8.85 10.20
C LEU A 134 20.73 -8.80 10.01
N LEU A 135 21.24 -7.64 9.61
CA LEU A 135 22.68 -7.38 9.45
C LEU A 135 23.36 -6.98 10.76
N GLY A 136 22.64 -6.98 11.89
CA GLY A 136 23.18 -6.65 13.21
C GLY A 136 23.27 -5.16 13.54
N PHE A 137 22.69 -4.27 12.70
CA PHE A 137 22.61 -2.84 13.01
C PHE A 137 21.54 -2.55 14.06
N SER A 138 21.62 -1.35 14.64
CA SER A 138 20.63 -0.85 15.61
C SER A 138 19.20 -0.89 15.04
N PRO A 139 18.19 -1.30 15.84
CA PRO A 139 16.78 -1.32 15.43
C PRO A 139 16.25 0.06 15.04
N PHE A 140 16.89 1.13 15.52
CA PHE A 140 16.53 2.50 15.20
C PHE A 140 16.56 2.79 13.69
N TRP A 141 17.52 2.22 12.95
CA TRP A 141 17.58 2.33 11.49
C TRP A 141 16.37 1.70 10.82
N SER A 142 15.94 0.54 11.30
CA SER A 142 14.72 -0.11 10.80
C SER A 142 13.47 0.71 11.08
N LEU A 143 13.40 1.42 12.22
CA LEU A 143 12.29 2.33 12.51
C LEU A 143 12.28 3.55 11.59
N ILE A 144 13.45 4.14 11.29
CA ILE A 144 13.56 5.23 10.31
C ILE A 144 13.05 4.77 8.93
N ILE A 145 13.50 3.60 8.47
CA ILE A 145 13.06 3.04 7.18
C ILE A 145 11.56 2.75 7.22
N ALA A 146 11.02 2.23 8.32
CA ALA A 146 9.59 2.01 8.48
C ALA A 146 8.80 3.32 8.42
N ALA A 147 9.28 4.39 9.05
CA ALA A 147 8.66 5.71 8.99
C ALA A 147 8.66 6.27 7.57
N ILE A 148 9.77 6.16 6.84
CA ILE A 148 9.86 6.56 5.43
C ILE A 148 8.90 5.74 4.56
N ALA A 149 8.89 4.42 4.73
CA ALA A 149 7.99 3.53 4.00
C ALA A 149 6.52 3.85 4.31
N ALA A 150 6.18 4.15 5.56
CA ALA A 150 4.85 4.60 5.97
C ALA A 150 4.47 5.90 5.29
N MET A 151 5.34 6.92 5.30
CA MET A 151 5.08 8.18 4.60
C MET A 151 4.83 7.97 3.10
N ILE A 152 5.63 7.15 2.43
CA ILE A 152 5.47 6.87 0.99
C ILE A 152 4.16 6.13 0.73
N LEU A 153 3.88 5.05 1.48
CA LEU A 153 2.71 4.22 1.27
C LEU A 153 1.42 4.97 1.61
N LEU A 154 1.40 5.73 2.70
CA LEU A 154 0.24 6.50 3.12
C LEU A 154 0.01 7.71 2.22
N ASN A 155 1.05 8.44 1.79
CA ASN A 155 0.88 9.55 0.84
C ASN A 155 0.47 9.06 -0.56
N SER A 156 0.87 7.84 -0.96
CA SER A 156 0.41 7.28 -2.23
C SER A 156 -1.12 7.14 -2.29
N MET A 157 -1.77 6.99 -1.13
CA MET A 157 -3.22 6.87 -1.03
C MET A 157 -3.94 8.17 -1.42
N ASP A 158 -3.33 9.32 -1.12
CA ASP A 158 -3.79 10.64 -1.55
C ASP A 158 -3.51 10.88 -3.04
N ALA A 159 -2.28 10.58 -3.49
CA ALA A 159 -1.86 10.82 -4.87
C ALA A 159 -2.74 10.08 -5.89
N GLU A 160 -3.15 8.84 -5.58
CA GLU A 160 -4.07 8.09 -6.44
C GLU A 160 -5.45 8.76 -6.56
N THR A 161 -5.96 9.32 -5.47
CA THR A 161 -7.27 9.99 -5.49
C THR A 161 -7.23 11.29 -6.28
N LEU A 162 -6.13 12.04 -6.17
CA LEU A 162 -5.90 13.25 -6.95
C LEU A 162 -5.81 12.95 -8.45
N ARG A 163 -5.04 11.91 -8.83
CA ARG A 163 -4.94 11.47 -10.22
C ARG A 163 -6.29 11.00 -10.78
N ALA A 164 -7.08 10.28 -10.00
CA ALA A 164 -8.42 9.85 -10.40
C ALA A 164 -9.36 11.04 -10.66
N LYS A 165 -9.35 12.05 -9.79
CA LYS A 165 -10.11 13.30 -9.97
C LYS A 165 -9.66 14.07 -11.21
N GLN A 166 -8.35 14.18 -11.43
CA GLN A 166 -7.79 14.85 -12.62
C GLN A 166 -8.22 14.16 -13.92
N ALA A 167 -8.19 12.82 -13.97
CA ALA A 167 -8.62 12.07 -15.15
C ALA A 167 -10.12 12.24 -15.43
N GLU A 168 -10.96 12.28 -14.40
CA GLU A 168 -12.41 12.53 -14.55
C GLU A 168 -12.68 13.96 -15.04
N GLN A 169 -12.00 14.96 -14.45
CA GLN A 169 -12.07 16.35 -14.91
C GLN A 169 -11.63 16.51 -16.37
N GLN A 170 -10.53 15.87 -16.78
CA GLN A 170 -10.07 15.89 -18.16
C GLN A 170 -11.10 15.28 -19.13
N LYS A 171 -11.77 14.18 -18.75
CA LYS A 171 -12.83 13.59 -19.56
C LYS A 171 -14.04 14.53 -19.71
N VAL A 172 -14.46 15.17 -18.63
CA VAL A 172 -15.56 16.16 -18.66
C VAL A 172 -15.18 17.35 -19.53
N LEU A 173 -13.96 17.87 -19.39
CA LEU A 173 -13.47 18.98 -20.23
C LEU A 173 -13.40 18.59 -21.71
N ALA A 174 -12.96 17.37 -22.03
CA ALA A 174 -12.93 16.87 -23.40
C ALA A 174 -14.34 16.71 -23.98
N ALA A 175 -15.30 16.20 -23.19
CA ALA A 175 -16.69 16.10 -23.60
C ALA A 175 -17.32 17.48 -23.84
N GLN A 176 -17.08 18.44 -22.94
CA GLN A 176 -17.55 19.83 -23.11
C GLN A 176 -16.93 20.52 -24.32
N LYS A 177 -15.64 20.30 -24.60
CA LYS A 177 -14.98 20.81 -25.81
C LYS A 177 -15.63 20.26 -27.08
N LYS A 178 -15.84 18.95 -27.15
CA LYS A 178 -16.54 18.30 -28.29
C LYS A 178 -17.96 18.85 -28.47
N GLN A 179 -18.67 19.09 -27.36
CA GLN A 179 -20.02 19.64 -27.42
C GLN A 179 -20.02 21.10 -27.91
N ARG A 180 -19.11 21.93 -27.42
CA ARG A 180 -18.92 23.31 -27.93
C ARG A 180 -18.54 23.35 -29.41
N GLU A 181 -17.69 22.44 -29.86
CA GLU A 181 -17.32 22.31 -31.27
C GLU A 181 -18.52 21.89 -32.14
N ALA A 182 -19.31 20.93 -31.67
CA ALA A 182 -20.55 20.51 -32.34
C ALA A 182 -21.58 21.64 -32.42
N ASP A 183 -21.80 22.39 -31.33
CA ASP A 183 -22.72 23.53 -31.29
C ASP A 183 -22.27 24.66 -32.24
N ALA A 184 -20.97 24.93 -32.31
CA ALA A 184 -20.40 25.93 -33.22
C ALA A 184 -20.55 25.52 -34.70
N LEU A 185 -20.40 24.23 -35.02
CA LEU A 185 -20.65 23.69 -36.36
C LEU A 185 -22.13 23.80 -36.75
N ALA A 186 -23.04 23.44 -35.85
CA ALA A 186 -24.48 23.56 -36.08
C ALA A 186 -24.93 25.02 -36.28
N ALA A 187 -24.35 25.96 -35.51
CA ALA A 187 -24.64 27.40 -35.65
C ALA A 187 -24.14 27.97 -36.99
N LYS A 188 -23.00 27.49 -37.51
CA LYS A 188 -22.51 27.87 -38.85
C LYS A 188 -23.39 27.31 -39.96
N GLN A 189 -23.91 26.09 -39.82
CA GLN A 189 -24.81 25.48 -40.79
C GLN A 189 -26.17 26.20 -40.87
N ARG A 190 -26.71 26.70 -39.75
CA ARG A 190 -27.95 27.50 -39.73
C ARG A 190 -27.87 28.89 -40.38
N LYS A 191 -26.67 29.41 -40.60
CA LYS A 191 -26.44 30.74 -41.21
C LYS A 191 -26.15 30.69 -42.71
N ARG A 192 -26.07 29.49 -43.30
CA ARG A 192 -26.05 29.26 -44.76
C ARG A 192 -27.44 28.94 -45.24
#